data_AF-A0A8X7BLA0-F1
#
_entry.id   AF-A0A8X7BLA0-F1
#
_cell.length_a   1.000
_cell.length_b   1.000
_cell.length_c   1.000
_cell.angle_alpha   90.00
_cell.angle_beta   90.00
_cell.angle_gamma   90.00
#
_symmetry.space_group_name_H-M   'P 1'
#
loop_
_entity.id
_entity.type
_entity.pdbx_description
1 polymer ?
#
loop_
_entity_poly.entity_id
_entity_poly.type
_entity_poly.pdbx_seq_one_letter_code
_entity_poly.pdbx_strand_id
1 'polypeptide(L)' 'MEELLSIREGITPSANKKRITVIVSSLVQFDNGAAMLYGLLHSNNYEEWRVTRCMLTTARYYAVAKP' A
#
# COMPACT_ATOMS: atom_id res chain seq x y z
N MET A 1 9.75 -17.16 6.46
CA MET A 1 9.38 -15.86 7.03
C MET A 1 10.50 -14.93 6.60
N GLU A 2 10.39 -13.89 5.77
CA GLU A 2 9.38 -13.10 5.02
C GLU A 2 10.17 -12.46 3.87
N GLU A 3 9.55 -11.98 2.77
CA GLU A 3 10.28 -11.06 1.87
C GLU A 3 9.38 -9.94 1.30
N LEU A 4 8.77 -9.18 2.20
CA LEU A 4 8.50 -7.79 1.91
C LEU A 4 9.84 -7.11 1.60
N LEU A 5 10.09 -6.76 0.34
CA LEU A 5 11.37 -6.21 -0.07
C LEU A 5 11.51 -4.74 0.37
N SER A 6 10.46 -3.96 0.18
CA SER A 6 10.42 -2.57 0.67
C SER A 6 9.02 -1.97 0.66
N ILE A 7 8.83 -0.96 1.51
CA ILE A 7 7.71 -0.04 1.49
C ILE A 7 8.27 1.36 1.23
N ARG A 8 7.65 2.09 0.29
CA ARG A 8 7.95 3.49 0.03
C ARG A 8 6.70 4.32 0.22
N GLU A 9 6.75 5.21 1.19
CA GLU A 9 5.72 6.21 1.39
C GLU A 9 6.00 7.43 0.50
N GLY A 10 4.94 8.02 -0.05
CA GLY A 10 4.99 9.30 -0.72
C GLY A 10 3.69 10.07 -0.51
N ILE A 11 3.80 11.39 -0.53
CA ILE A 11 2.64 12.28 -0.48
C ILE A 11 2.12 12.40 -1.93
N THR A 12 0.83 12.16 -2.13
CA THR A 12 0.22 12.49 -3.42
C THR A 12 -0.04 13.99 -3.49
N PRO A 13 0.03 14.65 -4.66
CA PRO A 13 -0.09 16.11 -4.80
C PRO A 13 -1.39 16.72 -4.23
N SER A 14 -2.41 15.88 -4.01
CA SER A 14 -3.60 16.25 -3.25
C SER A 14 -3.28 16.23 -1.76
N ALA A 15 -3.37 17.39 -1.10
CA ALA A 15 -3.51 17.43 0.35
C ALA A 15 -4.59 16.40 0.76
N ASN A 16 -4.33 15.64 1.82
CA ASN A 16 -5.20 14.56 2.30
C ASN A 16 -5.10 13.18 1.61
N LYS A 17 -4.20 12.97 0.64
CA LYS A 17 -3.97 11.64 0.05
C LYS A 17 -2.54 11.16 0.30
N LYS A 18 -2.42 9.96 0.85
CA LYS A 18 -1.16 9.24 1.05
C LYS A 18 -1.02 8.14 0.00
N ARG A 19 0.18 7.99 -0.57
CA ARG A 19 0.52 6.92 -1.50
C ARG A 19 1.57 6.02 -0.87
N ILE A 20 1.29 4.74 -0.80
CA ILE A 20 2.26 3.74 -0.36
C ILE A 20 2.56 2.82 -1.53
N THR A 21 3.83 2.65 -1.87
CA THR A 21 4.29 1.68 -2.87
C THR A 21 4.94 0.52 -2.15
N VAL A 22 4.54 -0.69 -2.47
CA VAL A 22 5.08 -1.90 -1.86
C VAL A 22 5.65 -2.81 -2.93
N ILE A 23 6.85 -3.30 -2.64
CA ILE A 23 7.61 -4.21 -3.49
C ILE A 23 7.74 -5.53 -2.72
N VAL A 24 7.28 -6.62 -3.34
CA VAL A 24 7.29 -7.99 -2.80
C VAL A 24 8.13 -8.89 -3.69
N SER A 25 8.70 -9.98 -3.16
CA SER A 25 9.54 -10.86 -3.99
C SER A 25 8.74 -11.85 -4.86
N SER A 26 7.45 -12.06 -4.58
CA SER A 26 6.59 -12.98 -5.34
C SER A 26 5.12 -12.57 -5.46
N LEU A 27 4.44 -13.20 -6.43
CA LEU A 27 3.01 -13.04 -6.71
C LEU A 27 2.12 -13.42 -5.52
N VAL A 28 2.41 -14.54 -4.85
CA VAL A 28 1.65 -15.04 -3.69
C VAL A 28 1.74 -14.07 -2.50
N GLN A 29 2.84 -13.31 -2.41
CA GLN A 29 3.03 -12.32 -1.36
C GLN A 29 2.35 -10.98 -1.66
N PHE A 30 1.92 -10.75 -2.89
CA PHE A 30 1.19 -9.54 -3.25
C PHE A 30 -0.09 -9.41 -2.41
N ASP A 31 -0.85 -10.50 -2.30
CA ASP A 31 -2.11 -10.53 -1.55
C ASP A 31 -1.86 -10.38 -0.04
N ASN A 32 -0.81 -11.01 0.49
CA ASN A 32 -0.39 -10.84 1.90
C ASN A 32 0.07 -9.41 2.21
N GLY A 33 0.83 -8.80 1.29
CA GLY A 33 1.26 -7.41 1.39
C GLY A 33 0.08 -6.45 1.35
N ALA A 34 -0.93 -6.71 0.51
CA ALA A 34 -2.17 -5.94 0.44
C ALA A 34 -2.94 -5.98 1.75
N ALA A 35 -3.14 -7.17 2.34
CA ALA A 35 -3.84 -7.33 3.61
C ALA A 35 -3.12 -6.60 4.76
N MET A 36 -1.78 -6.68 4.81
CA MET A 36 -0.99 -6.00 5.84
C MET A 36 -1.07 -4.47 5.71
N LEU A 37 -1.04 -3.94 4.48
CA LEU A 37 -1.18 -2.51 4.23
C LEU A 37 -2.57 -1.99 4.53
N TYR A 38 -3.60 -2.76 4.19
CA TYR A 38 -4.97 -2.45 4.56
C TYR A 38 -5.08 -2.29 6.08
N GLY A 39 -4.53 -3.23 6.86
CA GLY A 39 -4.50 -3.14 8.31
C GLY A 39 -3.75 -1.90 8.84
N LEU A 40 -2.59 -1.59 8.26
CA LEU A 40 -1.79 -0.40 8.61
C LEU A 40 -2.52 0.91 8.32
N LEU A 41 -3.11 1.05 7.13
CA LEU A 41 -3.85 2.25 6.73
C LEU A 41 -5.10 2.44 7.59
N HIS A 42 -5.85 1.35 7.81
CA HIS A 42 -7.05 1.38 8.63
C HIS A 42 -6.74 1.78 10.08
N SER A 43 -5.63 1.28 10.65
CA SER A 43 -5.18 1.62 12.01
C SER A 43 -4.71 3.08 12.14
N ASN A 44 -4.39 3.74 11.03
CA ASN A 44 -3.94 5.14 11.00
C ASN A 44 -5.04 6.13 10.56
N ASN A 45 -6.31 5.75 10.65
CA ASN A 45 -7.47 6.55 10.20
C ASN A 45 -7.42 6.92 8.71
N TYR A 46 -6.78 6.11 7.88
CA TYR A 46 -6.89 6.24 6.43
C TYR A 46 -7.92 5.26 5.88
N GLU A 47 -8.68 5.71 4.90
CA GLU A 47 -9.55 4.89 4.08
C GLU A 47 -8.84 4.54 2.77
N GLU A 48 -8.72 3.24 2.48
CA GLU A 48 -8.14 2.77 1.22
C GLU A 48 -9.13 3.02 0.08
N TRP A 49 -8.68 3.69 -0.98
CA TRP A 49 -9.54 4.00 -2.12
C TRP A 49 -9.17 3.20 -3.37
N ARG A 50 -7.88 2.84 -3.53
CA ARG A 50 -7.42 2.13 -4.74
C ARG A 50 -6.12 1.38 -4.53
N VAL A 51 -6.14 0.09 -4.90
CA VAL A 51 -4.95 -0.72 -5.12
C VAL A 51 -4.71 -0.82 -6.63
N THR A 52 -3.50 -0.51 -7.07
CA THR A 52 -3.10 -0.71 -8.47
C THR A 52 -1.84 -1.57 -8.51
N ARG A 53 -1.97 -2.74 -9.13
CA ARG A 53 -0.82 -3.56 -9.48
C ARG A 53 -0.07 -2.90 -10.63
N CYS A 54 1.19 -2.53 -10.43
CA CYS A 54 1.99 -1.86 -11.45
C CYS A 54 2.94 -2.82 -12.17
N MET A 55 3.41 -3.86 -11.48
CA MET A 55 4.26 -4.93 -12.02
C MET A 55 3.94 -6.25 -11.28
N LEU A 56 4.53 -7.36 -11.72
CA LEU A 56 4.38 -8.67 -11.08
C LEU A 56 4.63 -8.63 -9.55
N THR A 57 5.59 -7.81 -9.12
CA THR A 57 6.12 -7.70 -7.75
C THR A 57 5.87 -6.35 -7.08
N THR A 58 5.10 -5.45 -7.70
CA THR A 58 4.90 -4.08 -7.18
C THR A 58 3.42 -3.69 -7.17
N ALA A 59 2.94 -3.21 -6.02
CA ALA A 59 1.64 -2.55 -5.89
C ALA A 59 1.78 -1.10 -5.41
N ARG A 60 0.80 -0.28 -5.80
CA ARG A 60 0.58 1.06 -5.26
C ARG A 60 -0.77 1.11 -4.57
N TYR A 61 -0.77 1.64 -3.36
CA TYR A 61 -1.92 1.84 -2.49
C TYR A 61 -2.13 3.34 -2.34
N TYR A 62 -3.36 3.78 -2.55
CA TYR A 62 -3.77 5.17 -2.35
C TYR A 62 -4.79 5.19 -1.24
N ALA A 63 -4.50 5.99 -0.22
CA ALA A 63 -5.33 6.12 0.95
C ALA A 63 -5.65 7.60 1.20
N VAL A 64 -6.85 7.86 1.71
CA VAL A 64 -7.34 9.20 2.05
C VAL A 64 -7.52 9.26 3.56
N ALA A 65 -7.01 10.31 4.21
CA ALA A 65 -7.26 10.47 5.64
C ALA A 65 -8.76 10.68 5.87
N LYS A 66 -9.36 9.91 6.78
CA LYS A 66 -10.72 10.18 7.25
C LYS A 66 -10.73 11.54 7.98
N PRO A 67 -11.86 12.27 7.92
CA PRO A 67 -12.04 13.51 8.68
C PRO A 67 -11.71 13.34 10.16
#